data_AF-A0A856MCZ0-F1
#
_entry.id   AF-A0A856MCZ0-F1
#
_cell.length_a   1.000
_cell.length_b   1.000
_cell.length_c   1.000
_cell.angle_alpha   90.00
_cell.angle_beta   90.00
_cell.angle_gamma   90.00
#
_symmetry.space_group_name_H-M   'P 1'
#
loop_
_entity.id
_entity.type
_entity.pdbx_description
1 polymer ?
#
loop_
_entity_poly.entity_id
_entity_poly.type
_entity_poly.pdbx_seq_one_letter_code
_entity_poly.pdbx_strand_id
1 'polypeptide(L)'
;MFGSDNGQPGGTNPYQGDTSINEYRALLCINKETVAPAPASLPPSSVRPGGATKGSWSGGTVLVIPNIQGKQLTSVAVADKMCEKAGQITRGISGYRMAEFHDGTDPNAGWSFWAEGEDEINGFVPNRFWVRINDQPANPWGN
;
A
#
# COMPACT_ATOMS: atom_id res chain seq x y z
N MET A 1 -5.06 0.87 -7.23
CA MET A 1 -4.91 0.10 -5.98
C MET A 1 -5.88 -1.05 -6.14
N PHE A 2 -5.39 -2.27 -6.33
CA PHE A 2 -6.22 -3.38 -6.84
C PHE A 2 -5.99 -4.64 -6.00
N GLY A 3 -7.06 -5.40 -5.75
CA GLY A 3 -7.02 -6.71 -5.11
C GLY A 3 -6.37 -7.78 -6.00
N SER A 4 -6.05 -8.92 -5.43
CA SER A 4 -5.39 -10.05 -6.10
C SER A 4 -6.31 -11.25 -6.27
N ASP A 5 -6.34 -11.87 -7.46
CA ASP A 5 -7.03 -13.14 -7.70
C ASP A 5 -6.13 -14.29 -7.25
N ASN A 6 -6.57 -14.99 -6.22
CA ASN A 6 -5.92 -16.21 -5.73
C ASN A 6 -6.28 -17.44 -6.58
N GLY A 7 -6.72 -17.25 -7.84
CA GLY A 7 -7.05 -18.32 -8.79
C GLY A 7 -8.37 -19.07 -8.51
N GLN A 8 -9.28 -18.50 -7.72
CA GLN A 8 -10.60 -19.10 -7.40
C GLN A 8 -11.73 -18.52 -8.28
N PRO A 9 -12.66 -19.34 -8.80
CA PRO A 9 -13.83 -18.83 -9.51
C PRO A 9 -14.83 -18.22 -8.52
N GLY A 10 -14.91 -16.88 -8.49
CA GLY A 10 -15.97 -16.16 -7.75
C GLY A 10 -15.51 -15.10 -6.74
N GLY A 11 -14.23 -14.72 -6.69
CA GLY A 11 -13.82 -13.59 -5.86
C GLY A 11 -12.45 -13.05 -6.21
N THR A 12 -12.42 -11.96 -6.97
CA THR A 12 -11.96 -10.65 -6.52
C THR A 12 -12.50 -9.59 -7.51
N ASN A 13 -12.75 -8.36 -7.03
CA ASN A 13 -13.01 -7.21 -7.88
C ASN A 13 -12.91 -5.93 -7.03
N PRO A 14 -11.86 -5.10 -7.15
CA PRO A 14 -11.89 -3.75 -6.54
C PRO A 14 -12.71 -2.75 -7.39
N TYR A 15 -13.46 -3.28 -8.38
CA TYR A 15 -14.20 -2.74 -9.53
C TYR A 15 -13.49 -2.57 -10.88
N GLN A 16 -12.36 -3.26 -11.12
CA GLN A 16 -12.13 -4.08 -12.35
C GLN A 16 -10.67 -4.49 -12.49
N GLY A 17 -10.35 -5.71 -12.11
CA GLY A 17 -9.14 -6.38 -12.54
C GLY A 17 -8.28 -6.77 -11.36
N ASP A 18 -8.57 -7.96 -10.90
CA ASP A 18 -7.72 -8.71 -10.01
C ASP A 18 -6.33 -8.82 -10.62
N THR A 19 -5.35 -8.56 -9.78
CA THR A 19 -3.95 -8.68 -10.18
C THR A 19 -3.54 -10.11 -9.86
N SER A 20 -3.27 -10.92 -10.89
CA SER A 20 -2.89 -12.32 -10.67
C SER A 20 -1.72 -12.40 -9.71
N ILE A 21 -1.79 -13.31 -8.75
CA ILE A 21 -0.66 -13.60 -7.85
C ILE A 21 0.61 -14.00 -8.63
N ASN A 22 0.47 -14.36 -9.92
CA ASN A 22 1.58 -14.65 -10.80
C ASN A 22 2.21 -13.40 -11.44
N GLU A 23 1.58 -12.24 -11.37
CA GLU A 23 2.12 -11.00 -11.89
C GLU A 23 3.21 -10.43 -10.98
N TYR A 24 4.17 -9.76 -11.60
CA TYR A 24 5.20 -8.98 -10.92
C TYR A 24 4.72 -7.52 -10.80
N ARG A 25 4.71 -7.00 -9.59
CA ARG A 25 4.43 -5.59 -9.27
C ARG A 25 5.40 -5.11 -8.20
N ALA A 26 5.52 -3.79 -8.06
CA ALA A 26 6.29 -3.24 -6.95
C ALA A 26 5.50 -3.39 -5.64
N LEU A 27 6.17 -3.71 -4.54
CA LEU A 27 5.58 -3.68 -3.19
C LEU A 27 5.74 -2.27 -2.62
N LEU A 28 4.63 -1.65 -2.22
CA LEU A 28 4.67 -0.36 -1.53
C LEU A 28 4.89 -0.60 -0.04
N CYS A 29 5.94 0.02 0.50
CA CYS A 29 6.29 -0.03 1.91
C CYS A 29 6.17 1.37 2.50
N ILE A 30 5.77 1.46 3.77
CA ILE A 30 5.62 2.73 4.48
C ILE A 30 6.18 2.61 5.89
N ASN A 31 6.80 3.69 6.35
CA ASN A 31 7.19 3.90 7.74
C ASN A 31 6.35 5.06 8.31
N LYS A 32 5.74 4.84 9.47
CA LYS A 32 4.92 5.82 10.19
C LYS A 32 5.37 6.03 11.64
N GLU A 33 6.59 5.59 12.00
CA GLU A 33 7.10 5.73 13.37
C GLU A 33 7.25 7.20 13.76
N THR A 34 7.59 8.06 12.79
CA THR A 34 7.53 9.51 12.95
C THR A 34 6.49 10.07 11.98
N VAL A 35 5.40 10.63 12.54
CA VAL A 35 4.32 11.23 11.75
C VAL A 35 4.69 12.67 11.41
N ALA A 36 5.02 12.92 10.16
CA ALA A 36 5.26 14.28 9.67
C ALA A 36 3.94 15.06 9.51
N PRO A 37 3.93 16.39 9.66
CA PRO A 37 2.77 17.21 9.31
C PRO A 37 2.49 17.14 7.81
N ALA A 38 1.21 17.22 7.43
CA ALA A 38 0.81 17.22 6.03
C ALA A 38 1.38 18.45 5.30
N PRO A 39 2.00 18.31 4.12
CA PRO A 39 2.37 19.45 3.29
C PRO A 39 1.16 20.30 2.93
N ALA A 40 1.29 21.63 3.03
CA ALA A 40 0.21 22.57 2.73
C ALA A 40 -0.26 22.53 1.26
N SER A 41 0.56 21.98 0.36
CA SER A 41 0.26 21.82 -1.06
C SER A 41 -0.56 20.57 -1.39
N LEU A 42 -0.81 19.68 -0.41
CA LEU A 42 -1.60 18.48 -0.67
C LEU A 42 -3.05 18.86 -1.02
N PRO A 43 -3.64 18.19 -2.02
CA PRO A 43 -5.08 18.30 -2.26
C PRO A 43 -5.86 17.95 -0.99
N PRO A 44 -6.94 18.68 -0.68
CA PRO A 44 -7.76 18.39 0.48
C PRO A 44 -8.35 16.98 0.38
N SER A 45 -8.50 16.33 1.53
CA SER A 45 -9.24 15.09 1.61
C SER A 45 -10.72 15.32 1.28
N SER A 46 -11.42 14.26 0.87
CA SER A 46 -12.85 14.32 0.56
C SER A 46 -13.59 13.14 1.16
N VAL A 47 -14.73 13.40 1.80
CA VAL A 47 -15.61 12.35 2.31
C VAL A 47 -16.43 11.78 1.16
N ARG A 48 -16.46 10.45 1.06
CA ARG A 48 -17.25 9.70 0.07
C ARG A 48 -18.63 9.39 0.64
N PRO A 49 -19.65 9.16 -0.22
CA PRO A 49 -20.89 8.53 0.21
C PRO A 49 -20.56 7.26 1.02
N GLY A 50 -21.06 7.18 2.26
CA GLY A 50 -20.68 6.14 3.22
C GLY A 50 -19.72 6.58 4.33
N GLY A 51 -19.28 7.85 4.36
CA GLY A 51 -18.52 8.44 5.47
C GLY A 51 -17.01 8.25 5.41
N ALA A 52 -16.53 7.44 4.46
CA ALA A 52 -15.12 7.15 4.25
C ALA A 52 -14.35 8.32 3.62
N THR A 53 -13.20 8.68 4.21
CA THR A 53 -12.31 9.74 3.74
C THR A 53 -11.35 9.24 2.66
N LYS A 54 -11.29 9.97 1.54
CA LYS A 54 -10.34 9.75 0.45
C LYS A 54 -9.22 10.77 0.52
N GLY A 55 -7.98 10.30 0.35
CA GLY A 55 -6.81 11.17 0.18
C GLY A 55 -6.40 11.85 1.47
N SER A 56 -6.53 11.16 2.61
CA SER A 56 -5.98 11.64 3.87
C SER A 56 -4.47 11.46 3.89
N TRP A 57 -3.77 12.40 4.53
CA TRP A 57 -2.33 12.31 4.76
C TRP A 57 -2.02 11.12 5.68
N SER A 58 -1.02 10.32 5.34
CA SER A 58 -0.63 9.16 6.16
C SER A 58 0.32 9.52 7.30
N GLY A 59 1.04 10.63 7.19
CA GLY A 59 2.15 10.94 8.10
C GLY A 59 3.44 10.22 7.80
N GLY A 60 3.43 9.25 6.87
CA GLY A 60 4.54 8.35 6.67
C GLY A 60 5.38 8.65 5.43
N THR A 61 6.58 8.08 5.43
CA THR A 61 7.47 8.01 4.27
C THR A 61 7.35 6.65 3.60
N VAL A 62 7.36 6.63 2.27
CA VAL A 62 7.23 5.39 1.49
C VAL A 62 8.56 5.02 0.84
N LEU A 63 8.76 3.72 0.60
CA LEU A 63 9.71 3.14 -0.35
C LEU A 63 9.02 2.06 -1.18
N VAL A 64 9.67 1.63 -2.25
CA VAL A 64 9.15 0.57 -3.12
C VAL A 64 10.18 -0.54 -3.30
N ILE A 65 9.71 -1.79 -3.26
CA ILE A 65 10.52 -2.95 -3.63
C ILE A 65 10.07 -3.39 -5.03
N PRO A 66 10.93 -3.32 -6.06
CA PRO A 66 10.53 -3.68 -7.42
C PRO A 66 10.37 -5.19 -7.58
N ASN A 67 9.62 -5.60 -8.62
CA ASN A 67 9.55 -6.97 -9.13
C ASN A 67 9.18 -8.04 -8.09
N ILE A 68 8.20 -7.75 -7.24
CA ILE A 68 7.62 -8.74 -6.32
C ILE A 68 6.48 -9.48 -7.01
N GLN A 69 6.58 -10.80 -7.05
CA GLN A 69 5.49 -11.65 -7.51
C GLN A 69 4.47 -11.84 -6.39
N GLY A 70 3.18 -11.67 -6.67
CA GLY A 70 2.11 -11.73 -5.66
C GLY A 70 2.16 -12.97 -4.78
N LYS A 71 2.45 -14.14 -5.35
CA LYS A 71 2.57 -15.43 -4.63
C LYS A 71 3.67 -15.47 -3.56
N GLN A 72 4.63 -14.54 -3.60
CA GLN A 72 5.66 -14.42 -2.55
C GLN A 72 5.10 -13.77 -1.28
N LEU A 73 4.01 -13.02 -1.41
CA LEU A 73 3.30 -12.36 -0.31
C LEU A 73 2.34 -13.37 0.33
N THR A 74 2.86 -14.29 1.13
CA THR A 74 2.06 -15.37 1.74
C THR A 74 1.41 -14.99 3.06
N SER A 75 1.74 -13.83 3.62
CA SER A 75 1.13 -13.25 4.81
C SER A 75 1.53 -11.79 4.98
N VAL A 76 0.81 -11.07 5.85
CA VAL A 76 1.20 -9.74 6.33
C VAL A 76 2.63 -9.76 6.88
N ALA A 77 2.97 -10.74 7.73
CA ALA A 77 4.30 -10.82 8.35
C ALA A 77 5.43 -11.00 7.33
N VAL A 78 5.18 -11.74 6.24
CA VAL A 78 6.15 -11.90 5.15
C VAL A 78 6.33 -10.58 4.39
N ALA A 79 5.25 -9.89 4.06
CA ALA A 79 5.31 -8.61 3.36
C ALA A 79 5.97 -7.52 4.22
N ASP A 80 5.62 -7.45 5.50
CA ASP A 80 6.20 -6.50 6.46
C ASP A 80 7.71 -6.77 6.63
N LYS A 81 8.14 -8.04 6.71
CA LYS A 81 9.56 -8.40 6.77
C LYS A 81 10.34 -8.00 5.52
N MET A 82 9.73 -8.08 4.33
CA MET A 82 10.36 -7.58 3.11
C MET A 82 10.58 -6.07 3.17
N CYS A 83 9.56 -5.33 3.61
CA CYS A 83 9.64 -3.87 3.78
C CYS A 83 10.66 -3.45 4.84
N GLU A 84 10.68 -4.11 6.00
CA GLU A 84 11.65 -3.86 7.06
C GLU A 84 13.08 -4.03 6.55
N LYS A 85 13.35 -5.15 5.87
CA LYS A 85 14.66 -5.42 5.30
C LYS A 85 15.04 -4.38 4.23
N ALA A 86 14.09 -3.96 3.39
CA ALA A 86 14.34 -2.95 2.38
C ALA A 86 14.71 -1.62 3.01
N GLY A 87 13.94 -1.13 3.99
CA GLY A 87 14.24 0.12 4.71
C GLY A 87 15.60 0.11 5.38
N GLN A 88 15.97 -1.02 6.01
CA GLN A 88 17.30 -1.18 6.61
C GLN A 88 18.43 -1.13 5.58
N ILE A 89 18.26 -1.77 4.41
CA ILE A 89 19.30 -1.83 3.38
C ILE A 89 19.42 -0.50 2.62
N THR A 90 18.32 0.13 2.26
CA THR A 90 18.34 1.29 1.37
C THR A 90 18.46 2.60 2.13
N ARG A 91 17.91 2.67 3.36
CA ARG A 91 17.88 3.90 4.16
C ARG A 91 18.56 3.77 5.53
N GLY A 92 18.91 2.56 5.97
CA GLY A 92 19.38 2.35 7.34
C GLY A 92 18.30 2.57 8.40
N ILE A 93 17.01 2.47 8.03
CA ILE A 93 15.87 2.79 8.88
C ILE A 93 14.98 1.55 9.06
N SER A 94 14.67 1.22 10.32
CA SER A 94 13.67 0.22 10.70
C SER A 94 12.26 0.80 10.75
N GLY A 95 11.24 -0.05 10.88
CA GLY A 95 9.84 0.36 11.04
C GLY A 95 9.04 0.42 9.73
N TYR A 96 9.64 -0.05 8.64
CA TYR A 96 8.91 -0.17 7.37
C TYR A 96 8.05 -1.43 7.37
N ARG A 97 6.81 -1.28 6.94
CA ARG A 97 5.86 -2.38 6.73
C ARG A 97 5.14 -2.23 5.39
N MET A 98 4.46 -3.27 4.93
CA MET A 98 3.66 -3.18 3.72
C MET A 98 2.58 -2.12 3.90
N ALA A 99 2.46 -1.21 2.94
CA ALA A 99 1.44 -0.17 2.95
C ALA A 99 0.03 -0.78 2.99
N GLU A 100 -0.86 -0.12 3.73
CA GLU A 100 -2.24 -0.52 3.94
C GLU A 100 -3.17 0.53 3.33
N PHE A 101 -4.24 0.08 2.69
CA PHE A 101 -5.15 0.90 1.92
C PHE A 101 -5.73 2.11 2.71
N HIS A 102 -5.86 1.97 4.03
CA HIS A 102 -6.39 2.94 4.97
C HIS A 102 -5.32 3.70 5.76
N ASP A 103 -4.08 3.77 5.29
CA ASP A 103 -2.97 4.36 6.04
C ASP A 103 -3.04 5.87 6.31
N GLY A 104 -4.12 6.54 5.91
CA GLY A 104 -4.37 7.92 6.29
C GLY A 104 -4.54 8.12 7.80
N THR A 105 -4.27 9.32 8.29
CA THR A 105 -4.43 9.68 9.72
C THR A 105 -5.87 10.06 10.08
N ASP A 106 -6.73 10.30 9.09
CA ASP A 106 -8.16 10.53 9.31
C ASP A 106 -8.81 9.27 9.93
N PRO A 107 -9.60 9.39 11.01
CA PRO A 107 -10.26 8.24 11.63
C PRO A 107 -11.16 7.43 10.68
N ASN A 108 -11.63 8.04 9.60
CA ASN A 108 -12.44 7.41 8.57
C ASN A 108 -11.66 7.19 7.26
N ALA A 109 -10.31 7.17 7.28
CA ALA A 109 -9.51 6.90 6.09
C ALA A 109 -9.97 5.61 5.40
N GLY A 110 -10.32 5.70 4.11
CA GLY A 110 -11.20 4.71 3.48
C GLY A 110 -10.94 4.38 2.01
N TRP A 111 -10.23 5.23 1.26
CA TRP A 111 -10.17 5.11 -0.21
C TRP A 111 -8.82 5.37 -0.86
N SER A 112 -7.93 6.10 -0.19
CA SER A 112 -6.55 6.34 -0.59
C SER A 112 -5.86 7.18 0.47
N PHE A 113 -4.53 7.17 0.50
CA PHE A 113 -3.74 8.06 1.33
C PHE A 113 -2.67 8.79 0.52
N TRP A 114 -2.21 9.92 1.05
CA TRP A 114 -0.98 10.60 0.62
C TRP A 114 0.17 10.21 1.55
N ALA A 115 1.38 10.08 1.03
CA ALA A 115 2.59 9.81 1.80
C ALA A 115 3.78 10.54 1.18
N GLU A 116 4.85 10.71 1.94
CA GLU A 116 6.08 11.29 1.45
C GLU A 116 6.85 10.25 0.63
N GLY A 117 6.98 10.52 -0.67
CA GLY A 117 7.82 9.73 -1.56
C GLY A 117 9.20 10.38 -1.74
N GLU A 118 10.24 9.56 -1.69
CA GLU A 118 11.58 9.98 -2.09
C GLU A 118 11.78 9.80 -3.61
N ASP A 119 12.90 10.31 -4.13
CA ASP A 119 13.21 10.33 -5.56
C ASP A 119 13.15 8.95 -6.22
N GLU A 120 13.49 7.88 -5.48
CA GLU A 120 13.42 6.51 -5.96
C GLU A 120 12.00 6.07 -6.28
N ILE A 121 10.97 6.62 -5.61
CA ILE A 121 9.57 6.34 -5.92
C ILE A 121 9.10 7.17 -7.12
N ASN A 122 9.56 8.42 -7.23
CA ASN A 122 9.12 9.34 -8.28
C ASN A 122 9.51 8.86 -9.69
N GLY A 123 10.50 7.96 -9.81
CA GLY A 123 10.84 7.26 -11.05
C GLY A 123 9.88 6.12 -11.46
N PHE A 124 8.96 5.69 -10.60
CA PHE A 124 7.98 4.63 -10.89
C PHE A 124 6.68 5.22 -11.50
N VAL A 125 6.71 5.62 -12.77
CA VAL A 125 5.53 6.15 -13.48
C VAL A 125 5.10 5.23 -14.62
N PRO A 126 3.85 4.73 -14.70
CA PRO A 126 2.88 4.41 -13.67
C PRO A 126 2.82 2.89 -13.43
N ASN A 127 3.17 2.42 -12.23
CA ASN A 127 3.10 1.00 -11.92
C ASN A 127 2.18 0.76 -10.72
N ARG A 128 1.20 -0.14 -10.89
CA ARG A 128 0.37 -0.63 -9.79
C ARG A 128 1.29 -1.24 -8.72
N PHE A 129 0.95 -1.01 -7.45
CA PHE A 129 1.67 -1.58 -6.32
C PHE A 129 0.87 -2.67 -5.62
N TRP A 130 1.58 -3.66 -5.07
CA TRP A 130 1.04 -4.47 -3.99
C TRP A 130 0.90 -3.61 -2.74
N VAL A 131 -0.31 -3.60 -2.21
CA VAL A 131 -0.67 -3.05 -0.89
C VAL A 131 -1.56 -4.06 -0.19
N ARG A 132 -1.66 -3.98 1.13
CA ARG A 132 -2.61 -4.77 1.88
C ARG A 132 -3.91 -3.99 2.12
N ILE A 133 -5.00 -4.71 2.31
CA ILE A 133 -6.29 -4.18 2.76
C ILE A 133 -6.82 -5.11 3.85
N ASN A 134 -7.13 -4.57 5.01
CA ASN A 134 -7.42 -5.37 6.21
C ASN A 134 -8.90 -5.74 6.37
N ASP A 135 -9.79 -5.03 5.69
CA ASP A 135 -11.25 -5.17 5.81
C ASP A 135 -11.91 -5.81 4.57
N GLN A 136 -11.11 -6.24 3.60
CA GLN A 136 -11.56 -6.95 2.39
C GLN A 136 -10.71 -8.22 2.13
N PRO A 137 -11.30 -9.31 1.62
CA PRO A 137 -10.57 -10.51 1.22
C PRO A 137 -9.92 -10.30 -0.16
N ALA A 138 -8.93 -9.41 -0.24
CA ALA A 138 -8.31 -8.99 -1.50
C ALA A 138 -6.78 -9.07 -1.49
N ASN A 139 -6.19 -9.55 -0.39
CA ASN A 139 -4.74 -9.75 -0.29
C ASN A 139 -4.31 -11.04 -1.01
N PRO A 140 -3.06 -11.12 -1.53
CA PRO A 140 -2.51 -12.34 -2.14
C PRO A 140 -2.52 -13.59 -1.23
N TRP A 141 -2.76 -13.41 0.07
CA TRP A 141 -2.81 -14.47 1.08
C TRP A 141 -4.21 -14.71 1.67
N GLY A 142 -5.24 -13.98 1.23
CA GLY A 142 -6.61 -14.10 1.77
C GLY A 142 -7.48 -15.05 0.94
N ASN A 143 -7.89 -16.17 1.52
CA ASN A 143 -8.95 -17.02 0.99
C ASN A 143 -10.31 -16.59 1.54
#